data_AF-A0A9N9H5V1-F1
#
_entry.id   AF-A0A9N9H5V1-F1
#
_cell.length_a   1.000
_cell.length_b   1.000
_cell.length_c   1.000
_cell.angle_alpha   90.00
_cell.angle_beta   90.00
_cell.angle_gamma   90.00
#
_symmetry.space_group_name_H-M   'P 1'
#
loop_
_entity.id
_entity.type
_entity.pdbx_description
1 polymer ?
#
loop_
_entity_poly.entity_id
_entity_poly.type
_entity_poly.pdbx_seq_one_letter_code
_entity_poly.pdbx_strand_id
1 'polypeptide(L)'
;MAIIDHALVVIDVHRAAHNSTYNESCLFDRLNDYELPVTLTDLLDNNNQLLQNVYHSFKERCYYLKNTVNISVLKKTRIRCVKEELFSYTYPQEWVYPVETKSEMADLKKVEDFRIVIGKQRSVIKAVTRRACKAMVIAFKRPVRLYLTVK
;
A
#
# COMPACT_ATOMS: atom_id res chain seq x y z
N MET A 1 -10.92 2.26 -23.64
CA MET A 1 -10.03 1.28 -22.98
C MET A 1 -8.87 2.07 -22.41
N ALA A 2 -8.57 1.96 -21.11
CA ALA A 2 -7.48 2.72 -20.51
C ALA A 2 -6.14 2.15 -21.00
N ILE A 3 -5.31 3.00 -21.60
CA ILE A 3 -3.95 2.65 -21.99
C ILE A 3 -3.09 2.81 -20.74
N ILE A 4 -2.30 1.78 -20.42
CA ILE A 4 -1.36 1.81 -19.31
C ILE A 4 0.00 2.17 -19.93
N ASP A 5 0.56 3.31 -19.54
CA ASP A 5 1.85 3.77 -20.09
C ASP A 5 3.04 3.23 -19.30
N HIS A 6 2.84 2.89 -18.02
CA HIS A 6 3.90 2.55 -17.09
C HIS A 6 3.40 1.68 -15.93
N ALA A 7 4.23 0.76 -15.45
CA ALA A 7 3.95 -0.05 -14.28
C ALA A 7 4.89 0.30 -13.11
N LEU A 8 4.31 0.61 -11.95
CA LEU A 8 5.06 0.77 -10.70
C LEU A 8 4.95 -0.52 -9.89
N VAL A 9 6.08 -1.19 -9.65
CA VAL A 9 6.15 -2.40 -8.85
C VAL A 9 6.68 -2.06 -7.46
N VAL A 10 5.85 -2.28 -6.45
CA VAL A 10 6.20 -2.07 -5.05
C VAL A 10 6.55 -3.39 -4.41
N ILE A 11 7.76 -3.49 -3.86
CA ILE A 11 8.24 -4.70 -3.18
C ILE A 11 8.77 -4.39 -1.79
N ASP A 12 8.74 -5.40 -0.93
CA ASP A 12 9.58 -5.44 0.26
C ASP A 12 10.94 -6.00 -0.14
N VAL A 13 11.95 -5.13 -0.26
CA VAL A 13 13.31 -5.51 -0.68
C VAL A 13 13.94 -6.50 0.28
N HIS A 14 13.69 -6.36 1.58
CA HIS A 14 14.27 -7.27 2.57
C HIS A 14 13.71 -8.68 2.40
N ARG A 15 12.40 -8.80 2.15
CA ARG A 15 11.79 -10.09 1.82
C ARG A 15 12.34 -10.63 0.50
N ALA A 16 12.34 -9.81 -0.55
CA ALA A 16 12.78 -10.23 -1.89
C ALA A 16 14.24 -10.69 -1.93
N ALA A 17 15.12 -10.05 -1.15
CA ALA A 17 16.55 -10.40 -1.10
C ALA A 17 16.82 -11.76 -0.44
N HIS A 18 16.01 -12.15 0.54
CA HIS A 18 16.25 -13.36 1.33
C HIS A 18 15.32 -14.53 0.97
N ASN A 19 14.14 -14.23 0.43
CA ASN A 19 13.10 -15.19 0.11
C ASN A 19 12.39 -14.77 -1.18
N SER A 20 12.93 -15.16 -2.35
CA SER A 20 12.17 -15.04 -3.58
C SER A 20 10.98 -15.98 -3.52
N THR A 21 9.76 -15.46 -3.60
CA THR A 21 8.54 -16.27 -3.60
C THR A 21 8.10 -16.54 -5.04
N TYR A 22 7.29 -17.58 -5.21
CA TYR A 22 6.61 -17.89 -6.46
C TYR A 22 5.80 -16.69 -7.00
N ASN A 23 5.30 -15.83 -6.10
CA ASN A 23 4.49 -14.67 -6.48
C ASN A 23 5.29 -13.60 -7.22
N GLU A 24 6.54 -13.31 -6.81
CA GLU A 24 7.34 -12.34 -7.56
C GLU A 24 7.65 -12.87 -8.96
N SER A 25 7.96 -14.17 -9.09
CA SER A 25 8.25 -14.77 -10.39
C SER A 25 7.05 -14.68 -11.34
N CYS A 26 5.87 -15.11 -10.89
CA CYS A 26 4.63 -15.01 -11.66
C CYS A 26 4.25 -13.54 -12.00
N LEU A 27 4.54 -12.59 -11.10
CA LEU A 27 4.34 -11.17 -11.37
C LEU A 27 5.23 -10.69 -12.53
N PHE A 28 6.53 -11.01 -12.51
CA PHE A 28 7.45 -10.56 -13.55
C PHE A 28 7.22 -11.25 -14.90
N ASP A 29 6.82 -12.53 -14.90
CA ASP A 29 6.41 -13.22 -16.13
C ASP A 29 5.24 -12.49 -16.80
N ARG A 30 4.21 -12.15 -16.02
CA ARG A 30 3.06 -11.37 -16.52
C ARG A 30 3.45 -9.97 -16.97
N LEU A 31 4.40 -9.31 -16.31
CA LEU A 31 4.85 -7.97 -16.70
C LEU A 31 5.54 -7.97 -18.07
N ASN A 32 6.21 -9.06 -18.45
CA ASN A 32 6.79 -9.18 -19.79
C ASN A 32 5.72 -9.22 -20.89
N ASP A 33 4.55 -9.82 -20.62
CA ASP A 33 3.45 -9.90 -21.59
C ASP A 33 2.87 -8.52 -21.96
N TYR A 34 3.04 -7.51 -21.09
CA TYR A 34 2.51 -6.17 -21.33
C TYR A 34 3.44 -5.27 -22.15
N GLU A 35 4.75 -5.59 -22.21
CA GLU A 35 5.77 -4.79 -22.90
C GLU A 35 5.89 -3.32 -22.43
N LEU A 36 5.52 -3.04 -21.17
CA LEU A 36 5.47 -1.68 -20.62
C LEU A 36 6.68 -1.37 -19.75
N PRO A 37 7.19 -0.12 -19.75
CA PRO A 37 8.26 0.28 -18.85
C PRO A 37 7.84 0.07 -17.39
N VAL A 38 8.74 -0.55 -16.62
CA VAL A 38 8.52 -0.88 -15.21
C VAL A 38 9.52 -0.15 -14.32
N THR A 39 9.02 0.47 -13.25
CA THR A 39 9.84 1.01 -12.16
C THR A 39 9.68 0.16 -10.91
N LEU A 40 10.79 -0.25 -10.31
CA LEU A 40 10.82 -0.94 -9.03
C LEU A 40 10.96 0.05 -7.87
N THR A 41 10.19 -0.12 -6.82
CA THR A 41 10.31 0.72 -5.62
C THR A 41 10.14 -0.07 -4.32
N ASP A 42 10.82 0.40 -3.30
CA ASP A 42 10.70 -0.06 -1.91
C ASP A 42 10.15 1.05 -1.04
N LEU A 43 9.29 0.71 -0.08
CA LEU A 43 8.61 1.68 0.78
C LEU A 43 9.36 1.98 2.09
N LEU A 44 10.40 1.20 2.41
CA LEU A 44 11.00 1.16 3.74
C LEU A 44 12.32 1.94 3.90
N ASP A 45 12.74 2.73 2.91
CA ASP A 45 14.04 3.46 2.96
C ASP A 45 15.20 2.52 3.32
N ASN A 46 15.18 1.32 2.73
CA ASN A 46 16.17 0.30 3.02
C ASN A 46 17.53 0.66 2.41
N ASN A 47 18.56 -0.08 2.83
CA ASN A 47 19.90 0.01 2.28
C ASN A 47 19.85 -0.06 0.73
N ASN A 48 20.30 1.02 0.07
CA ASN A 48 20.33 1.13 -1.40
C ASN A 48 21.01 -0.08 -2.05
N GLN A 49 22.00 -0.69 -1.40
CA GLN A 49 22.72 -1.84 -1.92
C GLN A 49 21.83 -3.08 -2.06
N LEU A 50 20.93 -3.33 -1.09
CA LEU A 50 19.98 -4.44 -1.18
C LEU A 50 19.00 -4.24 -2.32
N LEU A 51 18.49 -3.01 -2.49
CA LEU A 51 17.58 -2.67 -3.58
C LEU A 51 18.27 -2.87 -4.94
N GLN A 52 19.54 -2.49 -5.08
CA GLN A 52 20.29 -2.69 -6.32
C GLN A 52 20.50 -4.19 -6.63
N ASN A 53 20.79 -5.01 -5.61
CA ASN A 53 20.93 -6.45 -5.79
C ASN A 53 19.62 -7.10 -6.26
N VAL A 54 18.50 -6.72 -5.62
CA VAL A 54 17.16 -7.21 -6.01
C VAL A 54 16.76 -6.70 -7.39
N TYR A 55 17.09 -5.46 -7.72
CA TYR A 55 16.84 -4.92 -9.06
C TYR A 55 17.61 -5.71 -10.11
N HIS A 56 18.88 -6.03 -9.87
CA HIS A 56 19.68 -6.77 -10.84
C HIS A 56 19.08 -8.16 -11.11
N SER A 57 18.69 -8.89 -10.05
CA SER A 57 18.07 -10.21 -10.21
C SER A 57 16.69 -10.16 -10.89
N PHE A 58 15.94 -9.08 -10.68
CA PHE A 58 14.64 -8.88 -11.35
C PHE A 58 14.77 -8.37 -12.78
N LYS A 59 15.82 -7.62 -13.09
CA LYS A 59 16.10 -7.14 -14.45
C LYS A 59 16.42 -8.28 -15.42
N GLU A 60 17.06 -9.34 -14.94
CA GLU A 60 17.28 -10.56 -15.73
C GLU A 60 15.96 -11.25 -16.09
N ARG A 61 14.91 -11.07 -15.28
CA ARG A 61 13.60 -11.70 -15.47
C ARG A 61 12.59 -10.81 -16.18
N CYS A 62 12.75 -9.49 -16.10
CA CYS A 62 11.87 -8.52 -16.71
C CYS A 62 12.68 -7.50 -17.52
N TYR A 63 12.65 -7.65 -18.85
CA TYR A 63 13.41 -6.81 -19.77
C TYR A 63 12.95 -5.34 -19.76
N TYR A 64 11.69 -5.12 -19.43
CA TYR A 64 11.08 -3.79 -19.36
C TYR A 64 11.32 -3.08 -18.02
N LEU A 65 12.04 -3.71 -17.09
CA LEU A 65 12.48 -3.08 -15.85
C LEU A 65 13.54 -2.02 -16.13
N LYS A 66 13.14 -0.75 -16.16
CA LYS A 66 14.01 0.36 -16.53
C LYS A 66 14.67 0.98 -15.31
N ASN A 67 13.88 1.36 -14.32
CA ASN A 67 14.36 2.21 -13.22
C ASN A 67 14.07 1.63 -11.84
N THR A 68 14.83 2.11 -10.86
CA THR A 68 14.60 1.86 -9.42
C THR A 68 14.46 3.17 -8.69
N VAL A 69 13.47 3.28 -7.82
CA VAL A 69 13.34 4.43 -6.91
C VAL A 69 13.24 3.93 -5.49
N ASN A 70 14.17 4.33 -4.63
CA ASN A 70 14.05 4.08 -3.19
C ASN A 70 13.21 5.20 -2.56
N ILE A 71 12.10 4.84 -1.90
CA ILE A 71 11.28 5.79 -1.15
C ILE A 71 11.11 5.37 0.29
N SER A 72 10.80 6.37 1.14
CA SER A 72 10.25 6.11 2.46
C SER A 72 8.83 6.63 2.50
N VAL A 73 7.85 5.74 2.53
CA VAL A 73 6.45 6.17 2.72
C VAL A 73 6.28 6.76 4.12
N LEU A 74 6.90 6.13 5.13
CA LEU A 74 6.82 6.57 6.52
C LEU A 74 7.44 7.95 6.73
N LYS A 75 8.62 8.21 6.14
CA LYS A 75 9.31 9.51 6.25
C LYS A 75 8.87 10.51 5.19
N LYS A 76 7.99 10.10 4.25
CA LYS A 76 7.56 10.89 3.08
C LYS A 76 8.72 11.42 2.23
N THR A 77 9.84 10.71 2.20
CA THR A 77 11.03 11.11 1.45
C THR A 77 10.98 10.53 0.03
N ARG A 78 11.54 11.27 -0.93
CA ARG A 78 11.71 10.84 -2.34
C ARG A 78 10.43 10.47 -3.10
N ILE A 79 9.25 10.76 -2.56
CA ILE A 79 7.96 10.63 -3.28
C ILE A 79 7.97 11.45 -4.57
N ARG A 80 8.61 12.63 -4.55
CA ARG A 80 8.76 13.47 -5.74
C ARG A 80 9.49 12.76 -6.88
N CYS A 81 10.51 11.96 -6.56
CA CYS A 81 11.27 11.19 -7.55
C CYS A 81 10.39 10.15 -8.24
N VAL A 82 9.49 9.47 -7.50
CA VAL A 82 8.53 8.54 -8.12
C VAL A 82 7.60 9.28 -9.06
N LYS A 83 7.09 10.46 -8.66
CA LYS A 83 6.23 11.26 -9.53
C LYS A 83 6.95 11.68 -10.82
N GLU A 84 8.18 12.17 -10.70
CA GLU A 84 9.02 12.56 -11.84
C GLU A 84 9.27 11.36 -12.77
N GLU A 85 9.58 10.20 -12.20
CA GLU A 85 9.82 8.95 -12.94
C GLU A 85 8.56 8.50 -13.70
N LEU A 86 7.42 8.43 -13.04
CA LEU A 86 6.14 8.05 -13.66
C LEU A 86 5.79 8.99 -14.81
N PHE A 87 5.97 10.31 -14.61
CA PHE A 87 5.66 11.30 -15.63
C PHE A 87 6.65 11.28 -16.80
N SER A 88 7.87 10.78 -16.61
CA SER A 88 8.85 10.66 -17.69
C SER A 88 8.43 9.63 -18.77
N TYR A 89 7.63 8.63 -18.39
CA TYR A 89 7.07 7.63 -19.30
C TYR A 89 5.63 7.92 -19.74
N THR A 90 4.99 8.93 -19.15
CA THR A 90 3.60 9.26 -19.48
C THR A 90 3.57 10.23 -20.65
N TYR A 91 2.87 9.87 -21.72
CA TYR A 91 2.68 10.78 -22.85
C TYR A 91 1.73 11.92 -22.48
N PRO A 92 1.98 13.16 -22.95
CA PRO A 92 1.01 14.24 -22.83
C PRO A 92 -0.30 13.84 -23.50
N GLN A 93 -1.38 13.80 -22.74
CA GLN A 93 -2.72 13.46 -23.21
C GLN A 93 -3.75 14.38 -22.56
N GLU A 94 -4.90 14.54 -23.21
CA GLU A 94 -6.01 15.27 -22.61
C GLU A 94 -6.51 14.56 -21.35
N TRP A 95 -7.01 15.34 -20.41
CA TRP A 95 -7.56 14.83 -19.17
C TRP A 95 -8.79 13.96 -19.46
N VAL A 96 -8.67 12.65 -19.23
CA VAL A 96 -9.80 11.71 -19.35
C VAL A 96 -10.84 11.95 -18.25
N TYR A 97 -10.40 12.47 -17.10
CA TYR A 97 -11.25 12.73 -15.94
C TYR A 97 -11.17 14.20 -15.50
N PRO A 98 -12.27 14.81 -15.04
CA PRO A 98 -12.26 16.15 -14.45
C PRO A 98 -11.36 16.21 -13.22
N VAL A 99 -10.70 17.36 -13.02
CA VAL A 99 -9.74 17.61 -11.92
C VAL A 99 -10.37 17.44 -10.54
N GLU A 100 -11.67 17.68 -10.44
CA GLU A 100 -12.46 17.60 -9.20
C GLU A 100 -12.82 16.16 -8.83
N THR A 101 -12.66 15.21 -9.75
CA THR A 101 -13.04 13.81 -9.55
C THR A 101 -12.07 13.15 -8.58
N LYS A 102 -12.51 12.99 -7.33
CA LYS A 102 -11.83 12.12 -6.38
C LYS A 102 -12.27 10.69 -6.64
N SER A 103 -11.33 9.82 -6.98
CA SER A 103 -11.60 8.37 -7.08
C SER A 103 -12.18 7.87 -5.75
N GLU A 104 -13.33 7.20 -5.80
CA GLU A 104 -13.92 6.55 -4.63
C GLU A 104 -13.02 5.42 -4.13
N MET A 105 -12.38 5.62 -2.98
CA MET A 105 -11.71 4.55 -2.22
C MET A 105 -12.70 3.86 -1.26
N ALA A 106 -13.86 3.42 -1.77
CA ALA A 106 -14.99 3.00 -0.93
C ALA A 106 -14.69 1.82 0.01
N ASP A 107 -13.63 1.02 -0.26
CA ASP A 107 -13.34 -0.20 0.52
C ASP A 107 -12.02 -0.19 1.31
N LEU A 108 -11.09 0.74 1.08
CA LEU A 108 -9.81 0.74 1.81
C LEU A 108 -9.91 1.35 3.21
N LYS A 109 -10.77 2.36 3.43
CA LYS A 109 -10.98 2.95 4.77
C LYS A 109 -11.58 1.95 5.77
N LYS A 110 -12.44 1.05 5.31
CA LYS A 110 -13.15 0.10 6.19
C LYS A 110 -12.21 -0.92 6.83
N VAL A 111 -11.16 -1.36 6.12
CA VAL A 111 -10.32 -2.49 6.58
C VAL A 111 -9.32 -2.07 7.66
N GLU A 112 -8.74 -0.87 7.55
CA GLU A 112 -7.79 -0.34 8.55
C GLU A 112 -8.52 0.09 9.84
N ASP A 113 -9.63 0.82 9.72
CA ASP A 113 -10.41 1.28 10.88
C ASP A 113 -11.00 0.11 11.69
N PHE A 114 -11.46 -0.97 11.03
CA PHE A 114 -11.99 -2.14 11.73
C PHE A 114 -10.96 -2.82 12.63
N ARG A 115 -9.73 -2.99 12.14
CA ARG A 115 -8.65 -3.65 12.89
C ARG A 115 -8.20 -2.81 14.09
N ILE A 116 -8.21 -1.49 13.95
CA ILE A 116 -7.85 -0.55 15.02
C ILE A 116 -8.92 -0.51 16.12
N VAL A 117 -10.22 -0.46 15.75
CA VAL A 117 -11.33 -0.41 16.72
C VAL A 117 -11.46 -1.72 17.51
N ILE A 118 -11.21 -2.87 16.89
CA ILE A 118 -11.26 -4.17 17.57
C ILE A 118 -9.99 -4.35 18.42
N GLY A 119 -8.81 -4.03 17.88
CA GLY A 119 -7.51 -4.29 18.50
C GLY A 119 -7.11 -5.78 18.52
N LYS A 120 -5.84 -6.07 18.79
CA LYS A 120 -5.34 -7.46 18.91
C LYS A 120 -6.13 -8.18 20.02
N GLN A 121 -6.73 -9.34 19.72
CA GLN A 121 -7.60 -10.11 20.63
C GLN A 121 -8.82 -9.34 21.21
N ARG A 122 -9.37 -8.36 20.49
CA ARG A 122 -10.54 -7.56 20.93
C ARG A 122 -10.26 -6.67 22.14
N SER A 123 -8.99 -6.33 22.41
CA SER A 123 -8.59 -5.59 23.61
C SER A 123 -9.12 -4.16 23.67
N VAL A 124 -9.13 -3.46 22.52
CA VAL A 124 -9.57 -2.07 22.42
C VAL A 124 -11.08 -1.96 22.60
N ILE A 125 -11.86 -2.77 21.87
CA ILE A 125 -13.32 -2.77 21.99
C ILE A 125 -13.80 -3.18 23.40
N LYS A 126 -13.12 -4.12 24.06
CA LYS A 126 -13.40 -4.47 25.46
C LYS A 126 -13.15 -3.30 26.41
N ALA A 127 -12.05 -2.56 26.22
CA ALA A 127 -11.73 -1.39 27.04
C ALA A 127 -12.75 -0.26 26.86
N VAL A 128 -13.15 0.03 25.61
CA VAL A 128 -14.18 1.02 25.29
C VAL A 128 -15.52 0.62 25.91
N THR A 129 -15.95 -0.63 25.71
CA THR A 129 -17.20 -1.16 26.28
C THR A 129 -17.22 -1.04 27.80
N ARG A 130 -16.10 -1.38 28.47
CA ARG A 130 -15.99 -1.29 29.93
C ARG A 130 -16.06 0.15 30.43
N ARG A 131 -15.38 1.08 29.75
CA ARG A 131 -15.41 2.51 30.12
C ARG A 131 -16.80 3.11 29.92
N ALA A 132 -17.42 2.85 28.77
CA ALA A 132 -18.77 3.31 28.46
C ALA A 132 -19.80 2.74 29.43
N CYS A 133 -19.74 1.43 29.72
CA CYS A 133 -20.63 0.79 30.68
C CYS A 133 -20.46 1.38 32.10
N LYS A 134 -19.23 1.62 32.55
CA LYS A 134 -18.98 2.28 33.85
C LYS A 134 -19.58 3.68 33.89
N ALA A 135 -19.38 4.48 32.85
CA ALA A 135 -19.95 5.83 32.75
C ALA A 135 -21.49 5.81 32.78
N MET A 136 -22.11 4.87 32.05
CA MET A 136 -23.56 4.70 32.01
C MET A 136 -24.14 4.25 33.35
N VAL A 137 -23.50 3.31 34.05
CA VAL A 137 -23.95 2.88 35.39
C VAL A 137 -23.93 4.05 36.38
N ILE A 138 -22.89 4.90 36.32
CA ILE A 138 -22.81 6.11 37.17
C ILE A 138 -23.93 7.09 36.81
N ALA A 139 -24.12 7.38 35.52
CA ALA A 139 -25.11 8.35 35.05
C ALA A 139 -26.55 7.90 35.35
N PHE A 140 -26.86 6.61 35.13
CA PHE A 140 -28.23 6.09 35.27
C PHE A 140 -28.53 5.51 36.65
N LYS A 141 -27.55 5.44 37.56
CA LYS A 141 -27.68 4.88 38.92
C LYS A 141 -28.31 3.48 38.96
N ARG A 142 -28.10 2.67 37.90
CA ARG A 142 -28.62 1.30 37.78
C ARG A 142 -27.70 0.44 36.92
N PRO A 143 -27.74 -0.90 37.05
CA PRO A 143 -26.98 -1.80 36.19
C PRO A 143 -27.39 -1.64 34.72
N VAL A 144 -26.40 -1.58 33.83
CA VAL A 144 -26.62 -1.48 32.37
C VAL A 144 -25.85 -2.60 31.68
N ARG A 145 -26.49 -3.31 30.74
CA ARG A 145 -25.83 -4.22 29.80
C ARG A 145 -25.71 -3.52 28.44
N LEU A 146 -24.48 -3.27 28.01
CA LEU A 146 -24.18 -2.60 26.75
C LEU A 146 -23.74 -3.63 25.71
N TYR A 147 -24.45 -3.67 24.57
CA TYR A 147 -24.09 -4.47 23.40
C TYR A 147 -23.64 -3.53 22.29
N LEU A 148 -22.39 -3.64 21.87
CA LEU A 148 -21.83 -2.86 20.76
C LEU A 148 -21.65 -3.78 19.56
N THR A 149 -22.21 -3.37 18.42
CA THR A 149 -21.94 -3.97 17.12
C THR A 149 -21.17 -2.94 16.30
N VAL A 150 -19.99 -3.31 15.82
CA VAL A 150 -19.23 -2.51 14.85
C VAL A 150 -19.69 -2.98 13.47
N LYS A 151 -20.28 -2.10 12.67
CA LYS A 151 -20.72 -2.36 11.29
C LYS A 151 -19.74 -1.71 10.32
#